data_AF-A0A1I4MEG6-F1
#
_entry.id   AF-A0A1I4MEG6-F1
#
_cell.length_a   1.000
_cell.length_b   1.000
_cell.length_c   1.000
_cell.angle_alpha   90.00
_cell.angle_beta   90.00
_cell.angle_gamma   90.00
#
_symmetry.space_group_name_H-M   'P 1'
#
loop_
_entity.id
_entity.type
_entity.pdbx_description
1 polymer ?
#
loop_
_entity_poly.entity_id
_entity_poly.type
_entity_poly.pdbx_seq_one_letter_code
_entity_poly.pdbx_strand_id
1 'polypeptide(L)'
;MIELFDLYQDLKLCVEKEADLIAEDNYEDLAEIIEQKNILINKIDQIELKDFFRRLAFEVSSQTELQDKKTELQNLVSKINELQNKNMANLENKKEEQKEILIALYNREKSIKGYLNPEKYEAKFFDEKS
;
A
#
# COMPACT_ATOMS: atom_id res chain seq x y z
N MET A 1 -3.07 -0.80 -31.25
CA MET A 1 -3.34 -1.84 -30.25
C MET A 1 -2.35 -1.69 -29.10
N ILE A 2 -2.66 -0.79 -28.15
CA ILE A 2 -1.79 -0.37 -27.02
C ILE A 2 -2.49 -0.64 -25.67
N GLU A 3 -3.75 -1.08 -25.72
CA GLU A 3 -4.69 -1.14 -24.59
C GLU A 3 -4.17 -1.88 -23.36
N LEU A 4 -3.58 -3.07 -23.50
CA LEU A 4 -3.07 -3.81 -22.34
C LEU A 4 -1.82 -3.17 -21.74
N PHE A 5 -0.91 -2.68 -22.58
CA PHE A 5 0.32 -2.05 -22.11
C PHE A 5 0.02 -0.73 -21.42
N ASP A 6 -0.88 0.08 -21.99
CA ASP A 6 -1.36 1.33 -21.39
C ASP A 6 -2.04 1.06 -20.05
N LEU A 7 -2.89 0.04 -19.95
CA LEU A 7 -3.53 -0.33 -18.68
C LEU A 7 -2.51 -0.71 -17.60
N TYR A 8 -1.44 -1.42 -17.96
CA TYR A 8 -0.37 -1.72 -16.99
C TYR A 8 0.49 -0.50 -16.67
N GLN A 9 0.69 0.44 -17.60
CA GLN A 9 1.37 1.69 -17.29
C GLN A 9 0.54 2.57 -16.36
N ASP A 10 -0.76 2.68 -16.60
CA ASP A 10 -1.69 3.36 -15.71
C ASP A 10 -1.71 2.70 -14.33
N LEU A 11 -1.72 1.36 -14.29
CA LEU A 11 -1.63 0.60 -13.04
C LEU A 11 -0.33 0.91 -12.29
N LYS A 12 0.80 0.99 -12.99
CA LYS A 12 2.08 1.39 -12.41
C LYS A 12 2.01 2.78 -11.80
N LEU A 13 1.43 3.76 -12.51
CA LEU A 13 1.26 5.12 -12.00
C LEU A 13 0.38 5.16 -10.75
N CYS A 14 -0.69 4.35 -10.69
CA CYS A 14 -1.51 4.22 -9.49
C CYS A 14 -0.70 3.67 -8.30
N VAL A 15 0.13 2.65 -8.51
CA VAL A 15 0.96 2.06 -7.45
C VAL A 15 2.09 3.01 -7.01
N GLU A 16 2.63 3.83 -7.92
CA GLU A 16 3.59 4.88 -7.56
C GLU A 16 2.92 5.98 -6.71
N LYS A 17 1.73 6.46 -7.12
CA LYS A 17 0.94 7.41 -6.34
C LYS A 17 0.51 6.86 -4.98
N GLU A 18 0.18 5.57 -4.90
CA GLU A 18 -0.12 4.88 -3.64
C GLU A 18 1.05 5.01 -2.67
N ALA A 19 2.30 4.88 -3.16
CA ALA A 19 3.49 5.02 -2.33
C ALA A 19 3.62 6.43 -1.74
N ASP A 20 3.39 7.46 -2.56
CA ASP A 20 3.45 8.86 -2.15
C ASP A 20 2.39 9.18 -1.10
N LEU A 21 1.14 8.74 -1.32
CA LEU A 21 0.03 8.96 -0.39
C LEU A 21 0.22 8.25 0.96
N ILE A 22 0.82 7.04 0.96
CA ILE A 22 1.21 6.35 2.20
C ILE A 22 2.27 7.14 2.96
N ALA A 23 3.24 7.74 2.26
CA ALA A 23 4.29 8.54 2.88
C ALA A 23 3.73 9.84 3.49
N GLU A 24 2.71 10.43 2.85
CA GLU A 24 2.03 11.65 3.28
C GLU A 24 0.93 11.41 4.34
N ASP A 25 0.67 10.16 4.74
CA ASP A 25 -0.44 9.77 5.64
C ASP A 25 -1.83 10.25 5.15
N ASN A 26 -1.99 10.41 3.83
CA ASN A 26 -3.23 10.87 3.20
C ASN A 26 -4.11 9.67 2.82
N TYR A 27 -4.82 9.14 3.82
CA TYR A 27 -5.61 7.91 3.68
C TYR A 27 -6.94 8.10 2.93
N GLU A 28 -7.46 9.33 2.85
CA GLU A 28 -8.69 9.62 2.09
C GLU A 28 -8.44 9.48 0.59
N ASP A 29 -7.42 10.17 0.06
CA ASP A 29 -7.03 10.08 -1.34
C ASP A 29 -6.47 8.68 -1.69
N LEU A 30 -5.87 7.99 -0.71
CA LEU A 30 -5.40 6.61 -0.86
C LEU A 30 -6.55 5.65 -1.20
N ALA A 31 -7.72 5.83 -0.59
CA ALA A 31 -8.89 5.00 -0.85
C ALA A 31 -9.37 5.15 -2.31
N GLU A 32 -9.38 6.39 -2.82
CA GLU A 32 -9.75 6.67 -4.22
C GLU A 32 -8.76 6.01 -5.21
N ILE A 33 -7.46 6.11 -4.94
CA ILE A 33 -6.43 5.46 -5.78
C ILE A 33 -6.58 3.94 -5.75
N ILE A 34 -6.91 3.33 -4.60
CA ILE A 34 -7.16 1.89 -4.51
C ILE A 34 -8.38 1.48 -5.35
N GLU A 35 -9.44 2.28 -5.35
CA GLU A 35 -10.62 2.01 -6.18
C GLU A 35 -10.27 2.09 -7.68
N GLN A 36 -9.54 3.12 -8.09
CA GLN A 36 -9.04 3.25 -9.47
C GLN A 36 -8.16 2.05 -9.86
N LYS A 37 -7.28 1.60 -8.96
CA LYS A 37 -6.44 0.42 -9.14
C LYS A 37 -7.28 -0.83 -9.36
N ASN A 38 -8.32 -1.05 -8.57
CA ASN A 38 -9.21 -2.20 -8.71
C ASN A 38 -9.97 -2.18 -10.03
N ILE A 39 -10.40 -0.99 -10.51
CA ILE A 39 -11.02 -0.83 -11.82
C ILE A 39 -10.04 -1.23 -12.93
N LEU A 40 -8.78 -0.79 -12.85
CA LEU A 40 -7.74 -1.15 -13.83
C LEU A 40 -7.46 -2.66 -13.82
N ILE A 41 -7.34 -3.27 -12.65
CA ILE A 41 -7.15 -4.73 -12.51
C ILE A 41 -8.32 -5.48 -13.14
N ASN A 42 -9.56 -5.08 -12.86
CA ASN A 42 -10.75 -5.70 -13.46
C ASN A 42 -10.76 -5.58 -14.99
N LYS A 43 -10.31 -4.44 -15.54
CA LYS A 43 -10.17 -4.26 -16.99
C LYS A 43 -9.08 -5.17 -17.58
N ILE A 44 -7.96 -5.32 -16.88
CA ILE A 44 -6.87 -6.21 -17.28
C ILE A 44 -7.33 -7.67 -17.25
N ASP A 45 -8.06 -8.08 -16.21
CA ASP A 45 -8.55 -9.45 -16.05
C ASP A 45 -9.58 -9.85 -17.12
N GLN A 46 -10.31 -8.87 -17.67
CA GLN A 46 -11.22 -9.09 -18.79
C GLN A 46 -10.49 -9.33 -20.12
N ILE A 47 -9.19 -9.04 -20.21
CA ILE A 47 -8.40 -9.21 -21.44
C ILE A 47 -7.85 -10.63 -21.51
N GLU A 48 -8.31 -11.39 -22.51
CA GLU A 48 -7.71 -12.69 -22.81
C GLU A 48 -6.30 -12.53 -23.39
N LEU A 49 -5.29 -12.79 -22.56
CA LEU A 49 -3.86 -12.68 -22.92
C LEU A 49 -3.49 -13.46 -24.20
N LYS A 50 -4.09 -14.64 -24.41
CA LYS A 50 -3.83 -15.46 -25.60
C LYS A 50 -4.27 -14.77 -26.88
N ASP A 51 -5.44 -14.16 -26.86
CA ASP A 51 -5.98 -13.45 -28.01
C ASP A 51 -5.28 -12.11 -28.24
N PHE A 52 -4.89 -11.42 -27.16
CA PHE A 52 -4.03 -10.25 -27.25
C PHE A 52 -2.71 -10.56 -27.96
N PHE A 53 -1.97 -11.59 -27.52
CA PHE A 53 -0.71 -11.94 -28.14
C PHE A 53 -0.85 -12.48 -29.56
N ARG A 54 -1.96 -13.14 -29.88
CA ARG A 54 -2.27 -13.54 -31.26
C ARG A 54 -2.43 -12.33 -32.16
N ARG A 55 -3.25 -11.35 -31.76
CA ARG A 55 -3.43 -10.11 -32.53
C ARG A 55 -2.12 -9.34 -32.66
N LEU A 56 -1.36 -9.23 -31.57
CA LEU A 56 -0.05 -8.60 -31.56
C LEU A 56 0.93 -9.28 -32.53
N ALA A 57 0.90 -10.62 -32.62
CA ALA A 57 1.74 -11.38 -33.55
C ALA A 57 1.39 -11.15 -35.03
N PHE A 58 0.15 -10.75 -35.34
CA PHE A 58 -0.24 -10.35 -36.69
C PHE A 58 0.10 -8.89 -37.02
N GLU A 59 0.20 -8.02 -36.01
CA GLU A 59 0.55 -6.60 -36.20
C GLU A 59 2.06 -6.35 -36.29
N VAL A 60 2.85 -7.05 -35.48
CA VAL A 60 4.31 -6.89 -35.49
C VAL A 60 4.94 -7.55 -36.71
N SER A 61 5.93 -6.87 -37.27
CA SER A 61 6.56 -7.30 -38.54
C SER A 61 7.61 -8.41 -38.34
N SER A 62 8.04 -8.64 -37.09
CA SER A 62 9.08 -9.61 -36.77
C SER A 62 8.80 -10.38 -35.47
N GLN A 63 9.26 -11.62 -35.41
CA GLN A 63 9.16 -12.47 -34.21
C GLN A 63 10.01 -11.92 -33.04
N THR A 64 11.10 -11.24 -33.35
CA THR A 64 11.94 -10.51 -32.37
C THR A 64 11.16 -9.40 -31.68
N GLU A 65 10.46 -8.55 -32.45
CA GLU A 65 9.67 -7.45 -31.89
C GLU A 65 8.53 -7.94 -30.99
N LEU A 66 7.87 -9.05 -31.36
CA LEU A 66 6.87 -9.69 -30.51
C LEU A 66 7.46 -10.15 -29.16
N GLN A 67 8.68 -10.69 -29.19
CA GLN A 67 9.36 -11.19 -28.00
C GLN A 67 9.82 -10.04 -27.11
N ASP A 68 10.30 -8.95 -27.70
CA ASP A 68 10.68 -7.74 -26.96
C ASP A 68 9.46 -7.15 -26.23
N LYS A 69 8.32 -7.00 -26.91
CA LYS A 69 7.06 -6.51 -26.29
C LYS A 69 6.55 -7.41 -25.17
N LYS A 70 6.68 -8.74 -25.32
CA LYS A 70 6.36 -9.70 -24.24
C LYS A 70 7.26 -9.49 -23.03
N THR A 71 8.56 -9.32 -23.27
CA THR A 71 9.55 -9.11 -22.22
C THR A 71 9.31 -7.79 -21.50
N GLU A 72 9.02 -6.72 -22.23
CA GLU A 72 8.65 -5.42 -21.66
C GLU A 72 7.42 -5.52 -20.75
N LEU A 73 6.37 -6.20 -21.21
CA LEU A 73 5.16 -6.40 -20.42
C LEU A 73 5.45 -7.19 -19.14
N GLN A 74 6.25 -8.26 -19.22
CA GLN A 74 6.66 -9.04 -18.05
C GLN A 74 7.50 -8.22 -17.05
N ASN A 75 8.43 -7.40 -17.55
CA ASN A 75 9.21 -6.50 -16.73
C ASN A 75 8.34 -5.46 -16.04
N LEU A 76 7.35 -4.92 -16.75
CA LEU A 76 6.39 -3.95 -16.20
C LEU A 76 5.56 -4.57 -15.07
N VAL A 77 4.99 -5.74 -15.29
CA VAL A 77 4.22 -6.48 -14.25
C VAL A 77 5.10 -6.79 -13.04
N SER A 78 6.33 -7.25 -13.28
CA SER A 78 7.29 -7.54 -12.19
C SER A 78 7.57 -6.28 -11.38
N LYS A 79 7.73 -5.13 -12.05
CA LYS A 79 7.98 -3.86 -11.38
C LYS A 79 6.81 -3.38 -10.54
N ILE A 80 5.59 -3.53 -11.05
CA ILE A 80 4.36 -3.22 -10.33
C ILE A 80 4.27 -4.07 -9.06
N ASN A 81 4.54 -5.37 -9.16
CA ASN A 81 4.53 -6.27 -8.01
C ASN A 81 5.58 -5.90 -6.96
N GLU A 82 6.80 -5.53 -7.37
CA GLU A 82 7.82 -5.02 -6.44
C GLU A 82 7.34 -3.78 -5.69
N LEU A 83 6.77 -2.81 -6.41
CA LEU A 83 6.28 -1.57 -5.81
C LEU A 83 5.10 -1.84 -4.86
N GLN A 84 4.16 -2.69 -5.26
CA GLN A 84 3.02 -3.05 -4.42
C GLN A 84 3.46 -3.73 -3.12
N ASN A 85 4.44 -4.63 -3.18
CA ASN A 85 4.99 -5.29 -2.00
C ASN A 85 5.64 -4.28 -1.04
N LYS A 86 6.36 -3.28 -1.58
CA LYS A 86 6.94 -2.20 -0.77
C LYS A 86 5.86 -1.35 -0.11
N ASN A 87 4.84 -0.97 -0.86
CA ASN A 87 3.72 -0.18 -0.33
C ASN A 87 3.00 -0.92 0.80
N MET A 88 2.78 -2.23 0.65
CA MET A 88 2.17 -3.06 1.70
C MET A 88 3.03 -3.10 2.97
N ALA A 89 4.35 -3.29 2.83
CA ALA A 89 5.27 -3.27 3.97
C ALA A 89 5.27 -1.90 4.67
N ASN A 90 5.24 -0.79 3.91
CA ASN A 90 5.16 0.56 4.48
C ASN A 90 3.85 0.78 5.25
N LEU A 91 2.71 0.32 4.71
CA LEU A 91 1.43 0.38 5.40
C LEU A 91 1.42 -0.44 6.70
N GLU A 92 2.02 -1.62 6.72
CA GLU A 92 2.14 -2.41 7.96
C GLU A 92 2.99 -1.71 9.01
N ASN A 93 4.11 -1.10 8.61
CA ASN A 93 4.96 -0.33 9.53
C ASN A 93 4.19 0.87 10.12
N LYS A 94 3.52 1.66 9.27
CA LYS A 94 2.68 2.78 9.70
C LYS A 94 1.57 2.35 10.67
N LYS A 95 0.96 1.19 10.42
CA LYS A 95 -0.07 0.62 11.32
C LYS A 95 0.49 0.29 12.70
N GLU A 96 1.69 -0.29 12.79
CA GLU A 96 2.31 -0.59 14.08
C GLU A 96 2.74 0.70 14.81
N GLU A 97 3.30 1.69 14.11
CA GLU A 97 3.59 3.01 14.68
C GLU A 97 2.34 3.66 15.31
N GLN A 98 1.20 3.65 14.60
CA GLN A 98 -0.05 4.18 15.13
C GLN A 98 -0.55 3.40 16.36
N LYS A 99 -0.36 2.09 16.38
CA LYS A 99 -0.73 1.24 17.53
C LYS A 99 0.12 1.55 18.75
N GLU A 100 1.42 1.77 18.59
CA GLU A 100 2.31 2.20 19.67
C GLU A 100 1.92 3.58 20.22
N ILE A 101 1.60 4.54 19.35
CA ILE A 101 1.11 5.87 19.74
C ILE A 101 -0.17 5.74 20.57
N LEU A 102 -1.12 4.91 20.13
CA LEU A 102 -2.38 4.70 20.84
C LEU A 102 -2.16 4.12 22.25
N ILE A 103 -1.27 3.13 22.38
CA ILE A 103 -0.90 2.55 23.67
C ILE A 103 -0.27 3.61 24.58
N ALA A 104 0.64 4.43 24.04
CA ALA A 104 1.29 5.51 24.77
C ALA A 104 0.28 6.56 25.27
N LEU A 105 -0.68 6.97 24.43
CA LEU A 105 -1.75 7.90 24.79
C LEU A 105 -2.64 7.34 25.91
N TYR A 106 -3.03 6.07 25.81
CA TYR A 106 -3.84 5.40 26.83
C TYR A 106 -3.11 5.29 28.18
N ASN A 107 -1.82 4.95 28.15
CA ASN A 107 -0.99 4.91 29.36
C ASN A 107 -0.82 6.31 29.98
N ARG A 108 -0.65 7.35 29.15
CA ARG A 108 -0.59 8.74 29.61
C ARG A 108 -1.91 9.19 30.25
N GLU A 109 -3.05 8.84 29.66
CA GLU A 109 -4.37 9.14 30.22
C GLU A 109 -4.56 8.48 31.60
N LYS A 110 -4.17 7.20 31.74
CA LYS A 110 -4.17 6.50 33.03
C LYS A 110 -3.28 7.19 34.06
N SER A 111 -2.08 7.60 33.66
CA SER A 111 -1.15 8.31 34.54
C SER A 111 -1.75 9.64 35.03
N ILE A 112 -2.29 10.46 34.14
CA ILE A 112 -2.95 11.73 34.47
C ILE A 112 -4.15 11.51 35.41
N LYS A 113 -4.99 10.51 35.15
CA LYS A 113 -6.13 10.16 36.03
C LYS A 113 -5.68 9.69 37.41
N GLY A 114 -4.55 8.98 37.51
CA GLY A 114 -3.94 8.61 38.79
C GLY A 114 -3.46 9.81 39.60
N TYR A 115 -2.88 10.82 38.93
CA TYR A 115 -2.47 12.07 39.59
C TYR A 115 -3.65 12.96 40.01
N LEU A 116 -4.74 12.98 39.23
CA LEU A 116 -5.93 13.80 39.52
C LEU A 116 -6.88 13.18 40.57
N ASN A 117 -6.71 11.89 40.89
CA ASN A 117 -7.44 11.21 41.98
C ASN A 117 -6.47 10.78 43.11
N PRO A 118 -5.93 11.73 43.89
CA PRO A 118 -5.01 11.41 45.00
C PRO A 118 -5.69 10.61 46.12
N GLU A 119 -7.02 10.63 46.24
CA GLU A 119 -7.78 9.98 47.33
C GLU A 119 -7.78 8.44 47.31
N LYS A 120 -7.26 7.79 46.25
CA LYS A 120 -7.11 6.32 46.20
C LYS A 120 -5.67 5.82 46.27
N TYR A 121 -4.70 6.73 46.26
CA TYR A 121 -3.29 6.42 46.46
C TYR A 121 -2.82 7.16 47.70
N GLU A 122 -3.44 6.87 48.86
CA GLU A 122 -2.76 7.08 50.13
C GLU A 122 -1.44 6.31 50.07
N ALA A 123 -0.40 7.08 49.83
CA ALA A 123 0.99 6.77 50.08
C ALA A 123 1.13 5.79 51.25
N LYS A 124 1.49 4.54 50.94
CA LYS A 124 2.27 3.69 51.85
C LYS A 124 3.68 4.28 51.98
N PHE A 125 3.77 5.49 52.49
CA PHE A 125 5.00 6.09 52.95
C PHE A 125 4.74 6.47 54.40
N PHE A 126 5.65 6.06 55.28
CA PHE A 126 5.65 6.20 56.75
C PHE A 126 4.91 5.11 57.54
N ASP A 127 5.59 3.98 57.74
CA ASP A 127 5.89 3.53 59.11
C ASP A 127 7.18 2.67 59.10
N GLU A 128 8.32 3.29 58.77
CA GLU A 128 9.58 2.87 59.40
C GLU A 128 9.64 3.60 60.73
N LYS A 129 9.07 2.98 61.77
CA LYS A 129 9.31 3.39 63.15
C LYS A 129 10.51 2.66 63.71
N SER A 130 11.32 3.48 64.37
CA SER A 130 12.58 3.26 65.09
C SER A 130 12.61 2.08 66.03
#